data_AF-A0A7V9I7E1-F1
#
_entry.id   AF-A0A7V9I7E1-F1
#
_cell.length_a   1.000
_cell.length_b   1.000
_cell.length_c   1.000
_cell.angle_alpha   90.00
_cell.angle_beta   90.00
_cell.angle_gamma   90.00
#
_symmetry.space_group_name_H-M   'P 1'
#
loop_
_entity.id
_entity.type
_entity.pdbx_description
1 polymer ?
#
loop_
_entity_poly.entity_id
_entity_poly.type
_entity_poly.pdbx_seq_one_letter_code
_entity_poly.pdbx_strand_id
1 'polypeptide(L)'
;QEILPIPESVLEGGDDHSPALAGDFIYEPEPEEILERLLPVYVETELYRALLESAASEQGARMTAMRNASKNAAELIDSLTLAMNRARQAEITQEILEVVAGADALTA
;
A
#
# COMPACT_ATOMS: atom_id res chain seq x y z
N GLN A 1 -13.70 -9.31 10.53
CA GLN A 1 -15.07 -8.78 10.51
C GLN A 1 -16.00 -9.98 10.62
N GLU A 2 -16.65 -10.15 11.76
CA GLU A 2 -17.78 -11.07 11.88
C GLU A 2 -18.98 -10.35 11.27
N ILE A 3 -19.49 -10.86 10.14
CA ILE A 3 -20.61 -10.26 9.41
C ILE A 3 -21.94 -10.81 9.96
N LEU A 4 -21.93 -12.08 10.36
CA LEU A 4 -23.02 -12.75 11.09
C LEU A 4 -22.43 -13.68 12.16
N PRO A 5 -23.08 -13.80 13.33
CA PRO A 5 -24.26 -13.06 13.79
C PRO A 5 -23.97 -11.56 13.98
N ILE A 6 -24.99 -10.70 13.80
CA ILE A 6 -24.84 -9.24 13.97
C ILE A 6 -24.39 -8.97 15.41
N PRO A 7 -23.23 -8.35 15.63
CA PRO A 7 -22.75 -8.10 16.98
C PRO A 7 -23.69 -7.15 17.72
N GLU A 8 -23.95 -7.41 19.01
CA GLU A 8 -24.82 -6.58 19.87
C GLU A 8 -24.41 -5.11 19.87
N SER A 9 -23.13 -4.78 19.65
CA SER A 9 -22.65 -3.41 19.53
C SER A 9 -23.19 -2.62 18.33
N VAL A 10 -23.70 -3.29 17.30
CA VAL A 10 -24.39 -2.66 16.16
C VAL A 10 -25.89 -2.53 16.45
N LEU A 11 -26.45 -3.40 17.29
CA LEU A 11 -27.82 -3.29 17.80
C LEU A 11 -27.92 -2.19 18.87
N GLU A 12 -26.85 -2.00 19.65
CA GLU A 12 -26.66 -0.96 20.66
C GLU A 12 -25.94 0.27 20.07
N GLY A 13 -26.45 0.79 18.95
CA GLY A 13 -25.97 2.03 18.36
C GLY A 13 -26.24 3.25 19.24
N GLY A 14 -25.39 3.48 20.25
CA GLY A 14 -25.21 4.73 20.99
C GLY A 14 -26.27 5.06 22.04
N ASP A 15 -25.81 5.39 23.25
CA ASP A 15 -26.54 6.13 24.30
C ASP A 15 -26.90 7.58 23.85
N ASP A 16 -27.26 7.77 22.59
CA ASP A 16 -27.85 8.99 22.06
C ASP A 16 -29.26 8.63 21.57
N HIS A 17 -30.13 8.30 22.53
CA HIS A 17 -31.57 8.34 22.34
C HIS A 17 -31.98 9.78 22.00
N SER A 18 -31.71 10.20 20.76
CA SER A 18 -32.49 11.26 20.15
C SER A 18 -33.92 10.72 20.03
N PRO A 19 -34.90 11.27 20.75
CA PRO A 19 -36.27 10.74 20.78
C PRO A 19 -36.99 10.82 19.42
N ALA A 20 -36.32 11.31 18.38
CA ALA A 20 -36.84 11.43 17.02
C ALA A 20 -36.88 10.10 16.23
N LEU A 21 -36.12 9.07 16.64
CA LEU A 21 -36.07 7.77 15.94
C LEU A 21 -36.74 6.62 16.72
N ALA A 22 -37.17 6.86 17.96
CA ALA A 22 -37.93 5.92 18.77
C ALA A 22 -39.45 6.06 18.52
N GLY A 23 -39.86 6.09 17.25
CA GLY A 23 -41.27 6.11 16.86
C GLY A 23 -41.78 4.70 16.56
N ASP A 24 -43.06 4.44 16.85
CA ASP A 24 -43.76 3.30 16.25
C ASP A 24 -43.72 3.46 14.73
N PHE A 25 -42.87 2.68 14.06
CA PHE A 25 -42.85 2.61 12.61
C PHE A 25 -44.03 1.78 12.15
N ILE A 26 -44.86 2.36 11.28
CA ILE A 26 -45.87 1.58 10.56
C ILE A 26 -45.12 0.83 9.47
N TYR A 27 -44.93 -0.47 9.69
CA TYR A 27 -44.36 -1.37 8.69
C TYR A 27 -45.46 -1.74 7.69
N GLU A 28 -45.14 -1.64 6.41
CA GLU A 28 -45.96 -2.18 5.34
C GLU A 28 -45.02 -2.81 4.32
N PRO A 29 -44.99 -4.14 4.11
CA PRO A 29 -45.85 -5.20 4.65
C PRO A 29 -45.44 -5.61 6.09
N GLU A 30 -45.38 -6.91 6.45
CA GLU A 30 -45.02 -7.32 7.82
C GLU A 30 -43.52 -7.11 8.13
N PRO A 31 -43.15 -6.79 9.39
CA PRO A 31 -41.75 -6.61 9.79
C PRO A 31 -40.84 -7.80 9.45
N GLU A 32 -41.38 -9.02 9.51
CA GLU A 32 -40.66 -10.26 9.17
C GLU A 32 -40.28 -10.30 7.69
N GLU A 33 -41.20 -9.96 6.79
CA GLU A 33 -40.95 -9.90 5.34
C GLU A 33 -39.91 -8.83 4.99
N ILE A 34 -39.93 -7.71 5.70
CA ILE A 34 -38.95 -6.62 5.53
C ILE A 34 -37.57 -7.11 5.99
N LEU A 35 -37.48 -7.78 7.13
CA LEU A 35 -36.22 -8.29 7.67
C LEU A 35 -35.62 -9.38 6.78
N GLU A 36 -36.43 -10.31 6.28
CA GLU A 36 -36.00 -11.34 5.32
C GLU A 36 -35.34 -10.75 4.08
N ARG A 37 -35.80 -9.57 3.64
CA ARG A 37 -35.25 -8.87 2.49
C ARG A 37 -34.05 -7.97 2.83
N LEU A 38 -34.02 -7.37 4.01
CA LEU A 38 -32.94 -6.48 4.43
C LEU A 38 -31.67 -7.22 4.85
N LEU A 39 -31.80 -8.39 5.49
CA LEU A 39 -30.66 -9.21 5.91
C LEU A 39 -29.69 -9.53 4.75
N PRO A 40 -30.11 -10.06 3.59
CA PRO A 40 -29.20 -10.33 2.48
C PRO A 40 -28.58 -9.05 1.92
N VAL A 41 -29.35 -7.96 1.81
CA VAL A 41 -28.84 -6.66 1.33
C VAL A 41 -27.77 -6.09 2.27
N TYR A 42 -27.94 -6.27 3.58
CA TYR A 42 -26.95 -5.85 4.58
C TYR A 42 -25.64 -6.61 4.41
N VAL A 43 -25.70 -7.95 4.30
CA VAL A 43 -24.51 -8.79 4.08
C VAL A 43 -23.81 -8.44 2.76
N GLU A 44 -24.57 -8.25 1.68
CA GLU A 44 -24.02 -7.84 0.39
C GLU A 44 -23.30 -6.48 0.48
N THR A 45 -23.90 -5.52 1.19
CA THR A 45 -23.34 -4.17 1.34
C THR A 45 -22.07 -4.19 2.18
N GLU A 46 -22.04 -4.92 3.30
CA GLU A 46 -20.87 -5.05 4.16
C GLU A 46 -19.72 -5.77 3.43
N LEU A 47 -20.02 -6.83 2.68
CA LEU A 47 -19.02 -7.51 1.87
C LEU A 47 -18.46 -6.59 0.78
N TYR A 48 -19.33 -5.86 0.08
CA TYR A 48 -18.91 -4.92 -0.96
C TYR A 48 -18.04 -3.80 -0.39
N ARG A 49 -18.39 -3.27 0.78
CA ARG A 49 -17.59 -2.28 1.51
C ARG A 49 -16.21 -2.84 1.88
N ALA A 50 -16.14 -4.05 2.44
CA ALA A 50 -14.87 -4.68 2.80
C ALA A 50 -13.96 -4.88 1.58
N LEU A 51 -14.52 -5.25 0.42
CA LEU A 51 -13.78 -5.37 -0.83
C LEU A 51 -13.22 -4.02 -1.30
N LEU A 52 -14.01 -2.95 -1.22
CA LEU A 52 -13.56 -1.59 -1.56
C LEU A 52 -12.43 -1.12 -0.63
N GLU A 53 -12.57 -1.34 0.69
CA GLU A 53 -11.56 -1.00 1.67
C GLU A 53 -10.27 -1.80 1.45
N SER A 54 -10.38 -3.09 1.10
CA SER A 54 -9.23 -3.93 0.75
C SER A 54 -8.51 -3.42 -0.50
N ALA A 55 -9.25 -3.06 -1.55
CA ALA A 55 -8.67 -2.55 -2.79
C ALA A 55 -7.95 -1.21 -2.57
N ALA A 56 -8.56 -0.30 -1.80
CA ALA A 56 -7.92 0.96 -1.42
C ALA A 56 -6.65 0.73 -0.59
N SER A 57 -6.70 -0.19 0.37
CA SER A 57 -5.55 -0.57 1.21
C SER A 57 -4.42 -1.18 0.38
N GLU A 58 -4.75 -2.03 -0.60
CA GLU A 58 -3.78 -2.61 -1.53
C GLU A 58 -3.04 -1.52 -2.31
N GLN A 59 -3.78 -0.55 -2.86
CA GLN A 59 -3.17 0.55 -3.61
C GLN A 59 -2.27 1.41 -2.70
N GLY A 60 -2.69 1.71 -1.47
CA GLY A 60 -1.87 2.44 -0.49
C GLY A 60 -0.59 1.69 -0.12
N ALA A 61 -0.69 0.38 0.12
CA ALA A 61 0.46 -0.48 0.40
C ALA A 61 1.42 -0.53 -0.81
N ARG A 62 0.87 -0.68 -2.03
CA ARG A 62 1.64 -0.71 -3.28
C ARG A 62 2.39 0.61 -3.51
N MET A 63 1.75 1.76 -3.31
CA MET A 63 2.41 3.06 -3.46
C MET A 63 3.57 3.23 -2.48
N THR A 64 3.38 2.78 -1.23
CA THR A 64 4.43 2.84 -0.21
C THR A 64 5.60 1.91 -0.53
N ALA A 65 5.30 0.68 -0.96
CA ALA A 65 6.31 -0.29 -1.39
C ALA A 65 7.12 0.23 -2.58
N MET A 66 6.45 0.81 -3.58
CA MET A 66 7.12 1.38 -4.76
C MET A 66 7.97 2.60 -4.41
N ARG A 67 7.51 3.48 -3.51
CA ARG A 67 8.31 4.61 -3.02
C ARG A 67 9.60 4.14 -2.35
N ASN A 68 9.52 3.10 -1.52
CA ASN A 68 10.69 2.50 -0.89
C ASN A 68 11.63 1.87 -1.93
N ALA A 69 11.08 1.14 -2.91
CA ALA A 69 11.86 0.58 -4.00
C ALA A 69 12.59 1.66 -4.82
N SER A 70 11.92 2.77 -5.16
CA SER A 70 12.54 3.90 -5.85
C SER A 70 13.66 4.55 -5.04
N LYS A 71 13.47 4.71 -3.73
CA LYS A 71 14.51 5.25 -2.84
C LYS A 71 15.74 4.32 -2.81
N ASN A 72 15.52 3.02 -2.62
CA ASN A 72 16.60 2.04 -2.60
C ASN A 72 17.34 1.98 -3.94
N ALA A 73 16.62 2.10 -5.05
CA ALA A 73 17.23 2.16 -6.38
C ALA A 73 18.10 3.42 -6.56
N ALA A 74 17.67 4.58 -6.05
CA ALA A 74 18.47 5.80 -6.08
C ALA A 74 19.76 5.65 -5.26
N GLU A 75 19.68 5.08 -4.06
CA GLU A 75 20.87 4.81 -3.23
C GLU A 75 21.84 3.85 -3.93
N LEU A 76 21.33 2.83 -4.62
CA LEU A 76 22.15 1.92 -5.43
C LEU A 76 22.82 2.63 -6.59
N ILE A 77 22.09 3.49 -7.32
CA ILE A 77 22.63 4.28 -8.43
C ILE A 77 23.79 5.15 -7.94
N ASP A 78 23.65 5.84 -6.81
CA ASP A 78 24.70 6.68 -6.25
C ASP A 78 25.94 5.87 -5.90
N SER A 79 25.75 4.72 -5.24
CA SER A 79 26.84 3.83 -4.85
C SER A 79 27.62 3.27 -6.06
N LEU A 80 26.89 2.85 -7.11
CA LEU A 80 27.47 2.31 -8.33
C LEU A 80 28.14 3.39 -9.16
N THR A 81 27.59 4.60 -9.17
CA THR A 81 28.21 5.76 -9.84
C THR A 81 29.54 6.10 -9.20
N LEU A 82 29.62 6.10 -7.87
CA LEU A 82 30.88 6.31 -7.15
C LEU A 82 31.90 5.21 -7.47
N ALA A 83 31.46 3.94 -7.48
CA ALA A 83 32.31 2.81 -7.85
C ALA A 83 32.83 2.91 -9.29
N MET A 84 31.94 3.26 -10.24
CA MET A 84 32.30 3.47 -11.64
C MET A 84 33.37 4.56 -11.80
N ASN A 85 33.19 5.71 -11.12
CA ASN A 85 34.15 6.80 -11.20
C ASN A 85 35.52 6.41 -10.63
N ARG A 86 35.55 5.64 -9.53
CA ARG A 86 36.81 5.10 -8.98
C ARG A 86 37.47 4.13 -9.94
N ALA A 87 36.72 3.20 -10.53
CA ALA A 87 37.24 2.26 -11.52
C ALA A 87 37.82 2.99 -12.73
N ARG A 88 37.09 3.98 -13.27
CA ARG A 88 37.56 4.84 -14.37
C ARG A 88 38.87 5.54 -14.05
N GLN A 89 39.00 6.11 -12.84
CA GLN A 89 40.24 6.78 -12.44
C GLN A 89 41.41 5.80 -12.28
N ALA A 90 41.14 4.59 -11.78
CA ALA A 90 42.15 3.54 -11.67
C ALA A 90 42.63 3.08 -13.06
N GLU A 91 41.72 2.89 -14.02
CA GLU A 91 42.04 2.56 -15.41
C GLU A 91 42.89 3.65 -16.07
N ILE A 92 42.49 4.92 -15.98
CA ILE A 92 43.28 6.05 -16.53
C ILE A 92 44.69 6.08 -15.90
N THR A 93 44.79 5.86 -14.59
CA THR A 93 46.08 5.87 -13.90
C THR A 93 46.95 4.70 -14.38
N GLN A 94 46.36 3.51 -14.57
CA GLN A 94 47.05 2.35 -15.08
C GLN A 94 47.55 2.58 -16.52
N GLU A 95 46.71 3.10 -17.41
CA GLU A 95 47.11 3.43 -18.78
C GLU A 95 48.27 4.43 -18.81
N ILE A 96 48.22 5.49 -17.97
CA ILE A 96 49.32 6.47 -17.88
C ILE A 96 50.62 5.80 -17.41
N LEU A 97 50.55 4.94 -16.38
CA LEU A 97 51.72 4.21 -15.89
C LEU A 97 52.31 3.29 -16.95
N GLU A 98 51.47 2.60 -17.73
CA GLU A 98 51.90 1.75 -18.83
C GLU A 98 52.57 2.56 -19.95
N VAL A 99 52.04 3.75 -20.30
CA VAL A 99 52.65 4.66 -21.29
C VAL A 99 54.02 5.18 -20.82
N VAL A 100 54.14 5.61 -19.56
CA VAL A 100 55.41 6.11 -19.02
C VAL A 100 56.45 5.00 -18.95
N ALA A 101 56.09 3.82 -18.44
CA ALA A 101 56.99 2.68 -18.37
C ALA A 101 57.45 2.23 -19.76
N GLY A 102 56.56 2.24 -20.76
CA GLY A 102 56.91 1.94 -22.15
C GLY A 102 57.85 2.98 -22.79
N ALA A 103 57.68 4.26 -22.47
CA ALA A 103 58.55 5.32 -22.94
C ALA A 103 59.95 5.23 -22.32
N ASP A 104 60.04 4.98 -21.00
CA ASP A 104 61.32 4.80 -20.29
C ASP A 104 62.08 3.56 -20.76
N ALA A 105 61.38 2.49 -21.14
CA ALA A 105 62.00 1.29 -21.69
C ALA A 105 62.64 1.50 -23.07
N LEU A 106 62.29 2.58 -23.78
CA LEU A 106 62.88 2.92 -25.09
C LEU A 106 64.12 3.82 -24.97
N THR A 107 64.27 4.52 -23.85
CA THR A 107 65.41 5.40 -23.57
C THR A 107 66.54 4.72 -22.79
N ALA A 108 66.26 3.60 -22.13
CA ALA A 108 67.25 2.70 -21.50
C ALA A 108 67.94 1.78 -22.51
#